data_AF-A0A2V7BP40-F1
#
_entry.id   AF-A0A2V7BP40-F1
#
_cell.length_a   1.000
_cell.length_b   1.000
_cell.length_c   1.000
_cell.angle_alpha   90.00
_cell.angle_beta   90.00
_cell.angle_gamma   90.00
#
_symmetry.space_group_name_H-M   'P 1'
#
loop_
_entity.id
_entity.type
_entity.pdbx_description
1 polymer ?
#
loop_
_entity_poly.entity_id
_entity_poly.type
_entity_poly.pdbx_seq_one_letter_code
_entity_poly.pdbx_strand_id
1 'polypeptide(L)'
;MGVKVVDFKGDGNAWIVVHDQRLPGGRLRKYVGRDWKAAKLAASHIRVKLAANDLSFVNGDRPQAEPLTLQQAVETYLRERTAFGTMDEATRRNYERLLVRHVYPTLGVKPVTSIRRDDLVRLFEGLLSGSADPGSRKRGKATCRNLLAPIH
;
A
#
# COMPACT_ATOMS: atom_id res chain seq x y z
N MET A 1 -25.78 13.59 6.56
CA MET A 1 -24.59 13.79 5.70
C MET A 1 -24.33 15.28 5.58
N GLY A 2 -23.09 15.74 5.65
CA GLY A 2 -22.85 17.18 5.53
C GLY A 2 -21.39 17.57 5.41
N VAL A 3 -21.11 18.46 4.45
CA VAL A 3 -19.82 19.13 4.29
C VAL A 3 -19.92 20.54 4.85
N LYS A 4 -19.02 20.91 5.77
CA LYS A 4 -18.96 22.22 6.41
C LYS A 4 -17.55 22.77 6.34
N VAL A 5 -17.43 24.09 6.29
CA VAL A 5 -16.16 24.80 6.49
C VAL A 5 -16.24 25.47 7.86
N VAL A 6 -15.27 25.23 8.73
CA VAL A 6 -15.30 25.70 10.12
C VAL A 6 -13.98 26.30 10.58
N ASP A 7 -14.14 27.36 11.37
CA ASP A 7 -13.25 27.90 12.41
C ASP A 7 -13.14 27.00 13.64
N PHE A 8 -12.14 26.12 13.81
CA PHE A 8 -12.07 25.30 15.04
C PHE A 8 -11.48 26.02 16.25
N LYS A 9 -10.55 26.97 16.04
CA LYS A 9 -9.78 27.61 17.11
C LYS A 9 -10.06 29.10 17.23
N GLY A 10 -10.85 29.67 16.32
CA GLY A 10 -11.03 31.11 16.17
C GLY A 10 -9.77 31.82 15.67
N ASP A 11 -8.83 31.08 15.06
CA ASP A 11 -7.53 31.59 14.61
C ASP A 11 -7.56 32.05 13.13
N GLY A 12 -8.73 32.03 12.51
CA GLY A 12 -8.96 32.40 11.12
C GLY A 12 -8.57 31.31 10.12
N ASN A 13 -8.20 30.10 10.57
CA ASN A 13 -7.81 29.01 9.68
C ASN A 13 -9.01 28.13 9.30
N ALA A 14 -9.32 28.04 8.01
CA ALA A 14 -10.40 27.23 7.52
C ALA A 14 -10.08 25.72 7.53
N TRP A 15 -11.02 24.94 8.05
CA TRP A 15 -11.05 23.49 7.95
C TRP A 15 -12.29 23.01 7.20
N ILE A 16 -12.12 22.08 6.28
CA ILE A 16 -13.24 21.35 5.66
C ILE A 16 -13.52 20.11 6.50
N VAL A 17 -14.79 19.94 6.88
CA VAL A 17 -15.29 18.81 7.67
C VAL A 17 -16.36 18.11 6.86
N VAL A 18 -16.20 16.81 6.65
CA VAL A 18 -17.15 15.96 5.93
C VAL A 18 -17.69 14.92 6.89
N HIS A 19 -19.01 14.84 7.04
CA HIS A 19 -19.70 13.81 7.80
C HIS A 19 -20.48 12.88 6.85
N ASP A 20 -20.05 11.63 6.77
CA ASP A 20 -20.67 10.57 5.97
C ASP A 20 -20.32 9.20 6.57
N GLN A 21 -21.32 8.32 6.69
CA GLN A 21 -21.17 7.00 7.32
C GLN A 21 -20.26 6.06 6.53
N ARG A 22 -20.08 6.30 5.23
CA ARG A 22 -19.21 5.52 4.35
C ARG A 22 -17.73 5.85 4.53
N LEU A 23 -17.41 6.92 5.25
CA LEU A 23 -16.02 7.28 5.56
C LEU A 23 -15.48 6.43 6.71
N PRO A 24 -14.19 6.08 6.70
CA PRO A 24 -13.52 5.50 7.87
C PRO A 24 -13.70 6.42 9.09
N GLY A 25 -14.34 5.92 10.15
CA GLY A 25 -14.64 6.70 11.35
C GLY A 25 -15.79 7.71 11.20
N GLY A 26 -16.57 7.65 10.11
CA GLY A 26 -17.79 8.45 9.90
C GLY A 26 -17.56 9.94 9.64
N ARG A 27 -16.30 10.40 9.63
CA ARG A 27 -15.93 11.81 9.46
C ARG A 27 -14.53 11.97 8.89
N LEU A 28 -14.38 12.91 7.94
CA LEU A 28 -13.09 13.40 7.45
C LEU A 28 -12.90 14.87 7.85
N ARG A 29 -11.66 15.27 8.16
CA ARG A 29 -11.27 16.66 8.41
C ARG A 29 -10.03 16.99 7.57
N LYS A 30 -10.04 18.14 6.89
CA LYS A 30 -8.92 18.63 6.09
C LYS A 30 -8.64 20.11 6.37
N TYR A 31 -7.38 20.42 6.69
CA TYR A 31 -6.90 21.79 6.84
C TYR A 31 -6.70 22.45 5.47
N VAL A 32 -7.15 23.70 5.32
CA VAL A 32 -6.99 24.51 4.09
C VAL A 32 -6.17 25.78 4.36
N GLY A 33 -6.03 26.19 5.63
CA GLY A 33 -5.35 27.43 6.01
C GLY A 33 -6.25 28.65 5.93
N ARG A 34 -5.67 29.85 5.76
CA ARG A 34 -6.42 31.12 5.83
C ARG A 34 -7.25 31.46 4.59
N ASP A 35 -7.19 30.65 3.54
CA ASP A 35 -7.98 30.87 2.33
C ASP A 35 -9.40 30.30 2.45
N TRP A 36 -10.29 31.11 3.04
CA TRP A 36 -11.70 30.78 3.20
C TRP A 36 -12.45 30.64 1.88
N LYS A 37 -12.03 31.34 0.83
CA LYS A 37 -12.68 31.28 -0.48
C LYS A 37 -12.37 29.94 -1.15
N ALA A 38 -11.10 29.52 -1.12
CA ALA A 38 -10.69 28.20 -1.57
C ALA A 38 -11.35 27.09 -0.74
N ALA A 39 -11.43 27.25 0.59
CA ALA A 39 -12.08 26.26 1.45
C ALA A 39 -13.58 26.09 1.11
N LYS A 40 -14.31 27.19 0.88
CA LYS A 40 -15.72 27.16 0.47
C LYS A 40 -15.91 26.54 -0.92
N LEU A 41 -15.04 26.87 -1.87
CA LEU A 41 -15.08 26.32 -3.23
C LEU A 41 -14.84 24.80 -3.21
N ALA A 42 -13.79 24.34 -2.52
CA ALA A 42 -13.49 22.93 -2.37
C ALA A 42 -14.62 22.18 -1.63
N ALA A 43 -15.20 22.76 -0.58
CA ALA A 43 -16.36 22.20 0.10
C ALA A 43 -17.57 22.05 -0.83
N SER A 44 -17.80 23.00 -1.75
CA SER A 44 -18.84 22.90 -2.78
C SER A 44 -18.61 21.69 -3.68
N HIS A 45 -17.40 21.51 -4.20
CA HIS A 45 -17.06 20.37 -5.06
C HIS A 45 -17.23 19.02 -4.33
N ILE A 46 -16.83 18.95 -3.06
CA ILE A 46 -17.01 17.73 -2.25
C ILE A 46 -18.50 17.41 -2.05
N ARG A 47 -19.37 18.42 -1.88
CA ARG A 47 -20.83 18.20 -1.80
C ARG A 47 -21.38 17.60 -3.08
N VAL A 48 -20.95 18.09 -4.24
CA VAL A 48 -21.38 17.56 -5.54
C VAL A 48 -20.94 16.11 -5.68
N LYS A 49 -19.68 15.79 -5.36
CA LYS A 49 -19.18 14.40 -5.39
C LYS A 49 -19.95 13.47 -4.45
N LEU A 50 -20.20 13.91 -3.21
CA LEU A 50 -20.99 13.14 -2.24
C LEU A 50 -22.42 12.87 -2.71
N ALA A 51 -23.07 13.85 -3.33
CA ALA A 51 -24.41 13.70 -3.90
C ALA A 51 -24.42 12.69 -5.06
N ALA A 52 -23.33 12.59 -5.82
CA ALA A 52 -23.13 11.59 -6.87
C ALA A 52 -22.65 10.22 -6.33
N ASN A 53 -22.62 10.01 -5.01
CA ASN A 53 -22.02 8.82 -4.37
C ASN A 53 -20.53 8.59 -4.72
N ASP A 54 -19.81 9.63 -5.15
CA ASP A 54 -18.39 9.62 -5.45
C ASP A 54 -17.57 10.02 -4.20
N LEU A 55 -16.77 9.08 -3.70
CA LEU A 55 -15.85 9.25 -2.56
C LEU A 55 -14.38 9.39 -2.99
N SER A 56 -14.10 9.67 -4.27
CA SER A 56 -12.74 9.85 -4.80
C SER A 56 -11.89 10.86 -4.01
N PHE A 57 -12.52 11.90 -3.42
CA PHE A 57 -11.85 12.92 -2.61
C PHE A 57 -11.24 12.40 -1.30
N VAL A 58 -11.63 11.20 -0.83
CA VAL A 58 -11.17 10.62 0.43
C VAL A 58 -9.75 10.06 0.30
N ASN A 59 -9.45 9.47 -0.86
CA ASN A 59 -8.16 8.84 -1.13
C ASN A 59 -7.18 9.78 -1.85
N GLY A 60 -7.62 11.02 -2.15
CA GLY A 60 -6.92 11.95 -3.02
C GLY A 60 -6.88 11.44 -4.46
N ASP A 61 -6.70 12.34 -5.43
CA ASP A 61 -6.22 11.98 -6.76
C ASP A 61 -4.74 11.54 -6.65
N ARG A 62 -4.45 10.50 -5.86
CA ARG A 62 -3.37 9.62 -6.27
C ARG A 62 -3.91 8.98 -7.53
N PRO A 63 -3.22 9.12 -8.68
CA PRO A 63 -3.46 8.18 -9.77
C PRO A 63 -3.47 6.81 -9.11
N GLN A 64 -4.49 5.98 -9.38
CA GLN A 64 -4.31 4.56 -9.19
C GLN A 64 -3.17 4.19 -10.13
N ALA A 65 -1.92 4.43 -9.70
CA ALA A 65 -0.77 3.79 -10.26
C ALA A 65 -1.14 2.32 -10.22
N GLU A 66 -1.10 1.68 -11.39
CA GLU A 66 -1.43 0.27 -11.48
C GLU A 66 -0.74 -0.45 -10.33
N PRO A 67 -1.50 -1.24 -9.54
CA PRO A 67 -0.99 -1.76 -8.30
C PRO A 67 0.29 -2.53 -8.59
N LEU A 68 1.40 -2.05 -8.02
CA LEU A 68 2.73 -2.59 -8.25
C LEU A 68 2.68 -4.11 -8.14
N THR A 69 3.25 -4.78 -9.13
CA THR A 69 3.45 -6.22 -9.05
C THR A 69 4.40 -6.54 -7.90
N LEU A 70 4.30 -7.75 -7.35
CA LEU A 70 5.19 -8.17 -6.27
C LEU A 70 6.66 -8.02 -6.66
N GLN A 71 7.01 -8.36 -7.90
CA GLN A 71 8.36 -8.22 -8.40
C GLN A 71 8.84 -6.77 -8.35
N GLN A 72 8.06 -5.82 -8.87
CA GLN A 72 8.42 -4.40 -8.87
C GLN A 72 8.55 -3.84 -7.45
N ALA A 73 7.64 -4.22 -6.56
CA ALA A 73 7.66 -3.79 -5.17
C ALA A 73 8.92 -4.30 -4.44
N VAL A 74 9.27 -5.58 -4.63
CA VAL A 74 10.43 -6.19 -3.98
C VAL A 74 11.75 -5.66 -4.56
N GLU A 75 11.84 -5.46 -5.87
CA GLU A 75 13.03 -4.85 -6.50
C GLU A 75 13.27 -3.43 -5.99
N THR A 76 12.20 -2.64 -5.82
CA THR A 76 12.27 -1.30 -5.22
C THR A 76 12.79 -1.37 -3.79
N TYR A 77 12.22 -2.25 -2.96
CA TYR A 77 12.65 -2.45 -1.58
C TYR A 77 14.13 -2.87 -1.46
N LEU A 78 14.59 -3.80 -2.30
CA LEU A 78 15.99 -4.25 -2.28
C LEU A 78 16.94 -3.11 -2.68
N ARG A 79 16.57 -2.31 -3.69
CA ARG A 79 17.34 -1.14 -4.12
C ARG A 79 17.46 -0.11 -3.00
N GLU A 80 16.37 0.20 -2.32
CA GLU A 80 16.34 1.13 -1.19
C GLU A 80 17.21 0.63 -0.03
N ARG A 81 17.02 -0.63 0.39
CA ARG A 81 17.80 -1.26 1.46
C ARG A 81 19.31 -1.17 1.22
N THR A 82 19.75 -1.40 -0.01
CA THR A 82 21.17 -1.30 -0.40
C THR A 82 21.63 0.17 -0.45
N ALA A 83 20.82 1.08 -0.99
CA ALA A 83 21.14 2.51 -1.02
C ALA A 83 21.28 3.12 0.39
N PHE A 84 20.47 2.68 1.35
CA PHE A 84 20.54 3.09 2.75
C PHE A 84 21.62 2.35 3.56
N GLY A 85 22.42 1.48 2.94
CA GLY A 85 23.50 0.74 3.63
C GLY A 85 23.03 -0.29 4.65
N THR A 86 21.72 -0.57 4.69
CA THR A 86 21.12 -1.56 5.62
C THR A 86 21.25 -3.00 5.12
N MET A 87 21.74 -3.20 3.89
CA MET A 87 21.95 -4.50 3.27
C MET A 87 23.15 -4.43 2.33
N ASP A 88 24.09 -5.35 2.49
CA ASP A 88 25.22 -5.47 1.58
C ASP A 88 24.81 -6.06 0.21
N GLU A 89 25.66 -5.84 -0.78
CA GLU A 89 25.43 -6.23 -2.17
C GLU A 89 25.43 -7.76 -2.38
N ALA A 90 26.19 -8.51 -1.58
CA ALA A 90 26.23 -9.97 -1.67
C ALA A 90 24.91 -10.59 -1.17
N THR A 91 24.38 -10.04 -0.08
CA THR A 91 23.08 -10.38 0.50
C THR A 91 21.95 -10.03 -0.47
N ARG A 92 22.00 -8.85 -1.11
CA ARG A 92 21.05 -8.47 -2.17
C ARG A 92 21.01 -9.52 -3.29
N ARG A 93 22.17 -9.85 -3.87
CA ARG A 93 22.29 -10.84 -4.95
C ARG A 93 21.83 -12.24 -4.55
N ASN A 94 22.01 -12.61 -3.28
CA ASN A 94 21.50 -13.87 -2.78
C ASN A 94 19.98 -13.88 -2.70
N TYR A 95 19.37 -12.79 -2.21
CA TYR A 95 17.92 -12.65 -2.18
C TYR A 95 17.30 -12.61 -3.58
N GLU A 96 17.90 -11.88 -4.52
CA GLU A 96 17.43 -11.86 -5.91
C GLU A 96 17.42 -13.25 -6.54
N ARG A 97 18.48 -14.05 -6.36
CA ARG A 97 18.53 -15.43 -6.86
C ARG A 97 17.40 -16.28 -6.29
N LEU A 98 17.10 -16.14 -5.00
CA LEU A 98 16.02 -16.90 -4.36
C LEU A 98 14.65 -16.44 -4.85
N LEU A 99 14.42 -15.13 -4.99
CA LEU A 99 13.18 -14.56 -5.48
C LEU A 99 12.88 -15.01 -6.92
N VAL A 100 13.86 -14.91 -7.82
CA VAL A 100 13.74 -15.34 -9.22
C VAL A 100 13.43 -16.83 -9.32
N ARG A 101 14.09 -17.64 -8.49
CA ARG A 101 13.93 -19.10 -8.54
C ARG A 101 12.60 -19.58 -7.95
N HIS A 102 12.12 -18.91 -6.90
CA HIS A 102 11.08 -19.48 -6.04
C HIS A 102 9.80 -18.64 -5.99
N VAL A 103 9.90 -17.32 -5.92
CA VAL A 103 8.76 -16.44 -5.64
C VAL A 103 8.16 -15.87 -6.92
N TYR A 104 9.00 -15.35 -7.82
CA TYR A 104 8.56 -14.70 -9.05
C TYR A 104 7.78 -15.60 -10.01
N PRO A 105 8.09 -16.90 -10.17
CA PRO A 105 7.31 -17.77 -11.05
C PRO A 105 5.83 -17.90 -10.64
N THR A 106 5.53 -17.77 -9.34
CA THR A 106 4.17 -17.96 -8.81
C THR A 106 3.46 -16.64 -8.55
N LEU A 107 4.19 -15.65 -8.01
CA LEU A 107 3.60 -14.40 -7.49
C LEU A 107 4.17 -13.13 -8.14
N GLY A 108 5.23 -13.23 -8.94
CA GLY A 108 6.00 -12.07 -9.42
C GLY A 108 5.15 -11.05 -10.18
N VAL A 109 4.29 -11.54 -11.09
CA VAL A 109 3.39 -10.72 -11.93
C VAL A 109 2.11 -10.29 -11.20
N LYS A 110 1.84 -10.83 -10.02
CA LYS A 110 0.61 -10.50 -9.30
C LYS A 110 0.75 -9.13 -8.63
N PRO A 111 -0.26 -8.25 -8.73
CA PRO A 111 -0.32 -7.05 -7.91
C PRO A 111 -0.23 -7.37 -6.43
N VAL A 112 0.57 -6.64 -5.65
CA VAL A 112 0.76 -6.87 -4.21
C VAL A 112 -0.60 -6.90 -3.47
N THR A 113 -1.50 -6.00 -3.84
CA THR A 113 -2.86 -5.87 -3.26
C THR A 113 -3.78 -7.05 -3.58
N SER A 114 -3.42 -7.88 -4.58
CA SER A 114 -4.20 -9.04 -5.01
C SER A 114 -3.73 -10.36 -4.38
N ILE A 115 -2.55 -10.38 -3.74
CA ILE A 115 -2.02 -11.60 -3.11
C ILE A 115 -2.90 -12.01 -1.94
N ARG A 116 -3.32 -13.27 -1.91
CA ARG A 116 -4.13 -13.86 -0.85
C ARG A 116 -3.38 -14.99 -0.14
N ARG A 117 -3.97 -15.48 0.95
CA ARG A 117 -3.41 -16.58 1.73
C ARG A 117 -3.20 -17.84 0.90
N ASP A 118 -4.14 -18.15 0.01
CA ASP A 118 -4.08 -19.35 -0.85
C ASP A 118 -2.90 -19.29 -1.83
N ASP A 119 -2.53 -18.09 -2.28
CA ASP A 119 -1.36 -17.87 -3.13
C ASP A 119 -0.06 -18.20 -2.39
N LEU A 120 0.01 -17.86 -1.10
CA LEU A 120 1.14 -18.21 -0.24
C LEU A 120 1.20 -19.72 0.01
N VAL A 121 0.05 -20.37 0.21
CA VAL A 121 -0.02 -21.83 0.38
C VAL A 121 0.54 -22.53 -0.87
N ARG A 122 0.10 -22.13 -2.07
CA ARG A 122 0.60 -22.68 -3.34
C ARG A 122 2.10 -22.46 -3.53
N LEU A 123 2.60 -21.27 -3.18
CA LEU A 123 4.04 -20.98 -3.19
C LEU A 123 4.81 -21.96 -2.28
N PHE A 124 4.33 -22.17 -1.05
CA PHE A 124 4.97 -23.08 -0.10
C PHE A 124 4.89 -24.54 -0.54
N GLU A 125 3.78 -24.98 -1.13
CA GLU A 125 3.63 -26.32 -1.69
C GLU A 125 4.61 -26.57 -2.85
N GLY A 126 4.80 -25.60 -3.74
CA GLY A 126 5.80 -25.68 -4.81
C GLY A 126 7.24 -25.79 -4.28
N LEU A 127 7.54 -25.11 -3.18
CA LEU A 127 8.87 -25.19 -2.54
C LEU A 127 9.13 -26.52 -1.83
N LEU A 128 8.07 -27.10 -1.24
CA LEU A 128 8.15 -28.37 -0.52
C LEU A 128 8.19 -29.57 -1.46
N SER A 129 7.50 -29.50 -2.61
CA SER A 129 7.46 -30.55 -3.63
C SER A 129 8.76 -30.62 -4.46
N GLY A 130 9.46 -29.50 -4.66
CA GLY A 130 10.71 -29.45 -5.42
C GLY A 130 11.99 -29.80 -4.64
N SER A 131 11.92 -30.17 -3.36
CA SER A 131 13.11 -30.44 -2.54
C SER A 131 13.11 -31.85 -1.92
N ALA A 132 13.99 -32.71 -2.42
CA ALA A 132 14.22 -34.06 -1.88
C ALA A 132 14.91 -34.05 -0.50
N ASP A 133 15.52 -32.92 -0.11
CA ASP A 133 16.30 -32.76 1.12
C ASP A 133 15.56 -31.95 2.21
N PRO A 134 15.28 -32.54 3.41
CA PRO A 134 14.57 -31.88 4.51
C PRO A 134 15.25 -30.61 5.05
N GLY A 135 16.59 -30.52 4.98
CA GLY A 135 17.35 -29.35 5.47
C GLY A 135 17.18 -28.12 4.57
N SER A 136 16.93 -28.35 3.28
CA SER A 136 16.68 -27.30 2.29
C SER A 136 15.25 -26.73 2.38
N ARG A 137 14.27 -27.55 2.80
CA ARG A 137 12.88 -27.13 3.07
C ARG A 137 12.77 -26.08 4.19
N LYS A 138 13.49 -26.29 5.30
CA LYS A 138 13.48 -25.35 6.46
C LYS A 138 14.06 -23.99 6.08
N ARG A 139 15.15 -23.96 5.31
CA ARG A 139 15.80 -22.72 4.86
C ARG A 139 14.92 -21.95 3.87
N GLY A 140 14.35 -22.62 2.87
CA GLY A 140 13.45 -21.97 1.90
C GLY A 140 12.22 -21.31 2.55
N LYS A 141 11.60 -21.98 3.53
CA LYS A 141 10.45 -21.45 4.27
C LYS A 141 10.81 -20.22 5.12
N ALA A 142 11.96 -20.27 5.82
CA ALA A 142 12.44 -19.14 6.63
C ALA A 142 12.77 -17.92 5.76
N THR A 143 13.42 -18.13 4.61
CA THR A 143 13.75 -17.05 3.68
C THR A 143 12.51 -16.41 3.06
N CYS A 144 11.53 -17.20 2.62
CA CYS A 144 10.28 -16.64 2.07
C CYS A 144 9.49 -15.87 3.14
N ARG A 145 9.45 -16.36 4.39
CA ARG A 145 8.83 -15.62 5.50
C ARG A 145 9.52 -14.28 5.75
N ASN A 146 10.85 -14.25 5.76
CA ASN A 146 11.61 -13.01 5.97
C ASN A 146 11.48 -12.03 4.79
N LEU A 147 11.32 -12.54 3.56
CA LEU A 147 11.12 -11.72 2.36
C LEU A 147 9.70 -11.14 2.27
N LEU A 148 8.69 -11.86 2.78
CA LEU A 148 7.28 -11.45 2.72
C LEU A 148 6.80 -10.71 3.98
N ALA A 149 7.50 -10.82 5.10
CA ALA A 149 7.18 -10.09 6.35
C ALA A 149 7.06 -8.56 6.19
N PRO A 150 7.82 -7.87 5.31
CA PRO A 150 7.71 -6.41 5.14
C PRO A 150 6.52 -5.96 4.27
N ILE A 151 5.77 -6.89 3.65
CA ILE A 151 4.74 -6.59 2.64
C ILE A 151 3.33 -6.46 3.28
N HIS A 152 3.23 -6.59 4.62
CA HIS A 152 1.99 -6.51 5.39
C HIS A 152 1.70 -5.13 5.98
#